data_AF-F5Z9R0-F1
#
_entry.id   AF-F5Z9R0-F1
#
_cell.length_a   1.000
_cell.length_b   1.000
_cell.length_c   1.000
_cell.angle_alpha   90.00
_cell.angle_beta   90.00
_cell.angle_gamma   90.00
#
_symmetry.space_group_name_H-M   'P 1'
#
loop_
_entity.id
_entity.type
_entity.pdbx_description
1 polymer ?
#
loop_
_entity_poly.entity_id
_entity_poly.type
_entity_poly.pdbx_seq_one_letter_code
_entity_poly.pdbx_strand_id
1 'polypeptide(L)' 'MVEDDEAPIKRHRFGVETGVNGLIKELKAMKSAGVNHIGLHFRRNTLQVEDAMQRIAEHVLPHFHQ' A
#
# COMPACT_ATOMS: atom_id res chain seq x y z
N MET A 1 -6.85 1.09 0.73
CA MET A 1 -6.72 0.09 -0.34
C MET A 1 -8.09 -0.15 -0.92
N VAL A 2 -8.15 -0.43 -2.22
CA VAL A 2 -9.37 -0.82 -2.92
C VAL A 2 -9.27 -2.27 -3.40
N GLU A 3 -10.39 -2.84 -3.83
CA GLU A 3 -10.46 -4.26 -4.20
C GLU A 3 -9.73 -4.59 -5.50
N ASP A 4 -9.79 -3.70 -6.49
CA ASP A 4 -9.09 -3.84 -7.77
C ASP A 4 -7.58 -3.64 -7.57
N ASP A 5 -6.79 -4.69 -7.86
CA ASP A 5 -5.33 -4.72 -7.70
C ASP A 5 -4.60 -3.70 -8.56
N GLU A 6 -5.16 -3.41 -9.74
CA GLU A 6 -4.59 -2.49 -10.73
C GLU A 6 -5.19 -1.08 -10.63
N ALA A 7 -6.05 -0.83 -9.64
CA ALA A 7 -6.66 0.48 -9.47
C ALA A 7 -5.58 1.57 -9.43
N PRO A 8 -5.75 2.64 -10.23
CA PRO A 8 -4.72 3.66 -10.39
C PRO A 8 -4.44 4.39 -9.08
N ILE A 9 -3.19 4.85 -8.90
CA ILE A 9 -2.81 5.64 -7.72
C ILE A 9 -3.52 6.99 -7.75
N LYS A 10 -4.44 7.18 -6.82
CA LYS A 10 -5.07 8.48 -6.55
C LYS A 10 -4.40 9.14 -5.35
N ARG A 11 -3.83 10.32 -5.60
CA ARG A 11 -3.10 11.08 -4.57
C ARG A 11 -4.06 11.74 -3.58
N HIS A 12 -3.66 11.71 -2.33
CA HIS A 12 -4.30 12.43 -1.25
C HIS A 12 -3.25 13.23 -0.47
N ARG A 13 -3.69 14.28 0.21
CA ARG A 13 -2.81 14.96 1.17
C ARG A 13 -2.43 13.96 2.26
N PHE A 14 -1.15 13.60 2.32
CA PHE A 14 -0.57 12.57 3.20
C PHE A 14 -1.13 11.15 2.98
N GLY A 15 -1.27 10.71 1.73
CA GLY A 15 -1.56 9.31 1.44
C GLY A 15 -1.94 9.04 -0.01
N VAL A 16 -2.33 7.80 -0.27
CA VAL A 16 -2.82 7.34 -1.58
C VAL A 16 -4.00 6.41 -1.41
N GLU A 17 -4.87 6.38 -2.41
CA GLU A 17 -5.88 5.35 -2.63
C GLU A 17 -5.47 4.58 -3.90
N THR A 18 -5.37 3.26 -3.82
CA THR A 18 -4.84 2.39 -4.88
C THR A 18 -5.12 0.92 -4.54
N GLY A 19 -4.97 0.05 -5.55
CA GLY A 19 -4.86 -1.41 -5.40
C GLY A 19 -3.48 -1.85 -4.91
N VAL A 20 -3.30 -3.17 -4.75
CA VAL A 20 -2.07 -3.75 -4.17
C VAL A 20 -0.82 -3.42 -4.99
N ASN A 21 -0.92 -3.42 -6.31
CA ASN A 21 0.24 -3.21 -7.19
C ASN A 21 0.69 -1.75 -7.19
N GLY A 22 -0.25 -0.81 -7.15
CA GLY A 22 0.08 0.60 -6.95
C GLY A 22 0.66 0.88 -5.56
N LEU A 23 0.22 0.17 -4.52
CA LEU A 23 0.83 0.27 -3.19
C LEU A 23 2.29 -0.20 -3.21
N ILE A 24 2.59 -1.35 -3.83
CA ILE A 24 3.96 -1.87 -3.99
C ILE A 24 4.83 -0.86 -4.72
N LYS A 25 4.33 -0.28 -5.82
CA LYS A 25 5.05 0.74 -6.60
C LYS A 25 5.38 1.97 -5.75
N GLU A 26 4.42 2.45 -4.97
CA GLU A 26 4.58 3.61 -4.11
C GLU A 26 5.60 3.36 -2.99
N LEU A 27 5.50 2.22 -2.30
CA LEU A 27 6.42 1.85 -1.23
C LEU A 27 7.85 1.62 -1.76
N LYS A 28 8.02 1.03 -2.96
CA LYS A 28 9.33 0.90 -3.62
C LYS A 28 9.92 2.26 -3.96
N ALA A 29 9.11 3.21 -4.45
CA ALA A 29 9.56 4.56 -4.71
C ALA A 29 10.04 5.25 -3.42
N MET A 30 9.30 5.15 -2.33
CA MET A 30 9.72 5.68 -1.03
C MET A 30 11.02 5.02 -0.52
N LYS A 31 11.17 3.71 -0.64
CA LYS A 31 12.42 3.00 -0.32
C LYS A 31 13.59 3.52 -1.16
N SER A 32 13.40 3.72 -2.46
CA SER A 32 14.45 4.26 -3.35
C SER A 32 14.86 5.70 -3.00
N ALA A 33 13.95 6.47 -2.40
CA ALA A 33 14.22 7.81 -1.88
C ALA A 33 14.88 7.81 -0.49
N GLY A 34 15.19 6.64 0.09
CA GLY A 34 15.87 6.50 1.38
C GLY A 34 14.95 6.38 2.59
N VAL A 35 13.66 6.07 2.41
CA VAL A 35 12.76 5.79 3.55
C VAL A 35 13.02 4.39 4.10
N ASN A 36 13.38 4.29 5.38
CA ASN A 36 13.70 3.02 6.04
C ASN A 36 12.51 2.34 6.75
N HIS A 37 11.52 3.11 7.21
CA HIS A 37 10.36 2.60 7.92
C HIS A 37 9.11 3.40 7.57
N ILE A 38 7.98 2.71 7.40
CA ILE A 38 6.68 3.29 7.02
C ILE A 38 5.58 2.67 7.88
N GLY A 39 4.81 3.54 8.56
CA GLY A 39 3.54 3.16 9.18
C GLY A 39 2.40 3.37 8.19
N LEU A 40 1.46 2.42 8.11
CA LEU A 40 0.28 2.51 7.25
C LEU A 40 -0.95 2.89 8.08
N HIS A 41 -1.68 3.92 7.65
CA HIS A 41 -2.94 4.35 8.26
C HIS A 41 -4.12 3.99 7.35
N PHE A 42 -5.06 3.18 7.86
CA PHE A 42 -6.21 2.67 7.10
C PHE A 42 -7.42 3.62 7.03
N ARG A 43 -7.23 4.92 7.34
CA ARG A 43 -8.32 5.92 7.44
C ARG A 43 -9.22 6.03 6.20
N ARG A 44 -8.70 5.68 5.02
CA ARG A 44 -9.41 5.73 3.72
C ARG A 44 -9.42 4.39 3.02
N ASN A 45 -9.44 3.32 3.80
CA ASN A 45 -9.63 1.99 3.25
C ASN A 45 -11.08 1.84 2.79
N THR A 46 -11.31 1.24 1.63
CA THR A 46 -12.66 0.84 1.20
C THR A 46 -12.93 -0.63 1.51
N LEU A 47 -11.87 -1.42 1.70
CA LEU A 47 -11.94 -2.78 2.21
C LEU A 47 -12.16 -2.78 3.73
N GLN A 48 -12.64 -3.91 4.26
CA GLN A 48 -12.50 -4.18 5.68
C GLN A 48 -11.01 -4.19 6.05
N VAL A 49 -10.69 -3.74 7.27
CA VAL A 49 -9.30 -3.53 7.68
C VAL A 49 -8.55 -4.87 7.70
N GLU A 50 -9.21 -5.92 8.16
CA GLU A 50 -8.68 -7.28 8.24
C GLU A 50 -8.30 -7.79 6.84
N ASP A 51 -9.21 -7.68 5.87
CA ASP A 51 -8.95 -8.08 4.47
C ASP A 51 -7.78 -7.29 3.88
N ALA A 52 -7.71 -5.99 4.19
CA ALA A 52 -6.61 -5.17 3.71
C ALA A 52 -5.27 -5.55 4.34
N MET A 53 -5.25 -5.85 5.64
CA MET A 53 -4.04 -6.32 6.32
C MET A 53 -3.59 -7.67 5.77
N GLN A 54 -4.51 -8.60 5.51
CA GLN A 54 -4.20 -9.89 4.91
C GLN A 54 -3.57 -9.74 3.52
N ARG A 55 -4.20 -8.95 2.65
CA ARG A 55 -3.65 -8.67 1.30
C ARG A 55 -2.28 -8.00 1.35
N ILE A 56 -2.05 -7.09 2.30
CA ILE A 56 -0.73 -6.49 2.52
C ILE A 56 0.28 -7.56 2.94
N ALA A 57 -0.09 -8.44 3.87
CA ALA A 57 0.78 -9.50 4.35
C ALA A 57 1.19 -10.48 3.22
N GLU A 58 0.22 -10.88 2.39
CA GLU A 58 0.41 -11.87 1.33
C GLU A 58 1.14 -11.31 0.10
N HIS A 59 0.87 -10.06 -0.29
CA HIS A 59 1.32 -9.52 -1.57
C HIS A 59 2.33 -8.39 -1.45
N VAL A 60 2.30 -7.61 -0.36
CA VAL A 60 3.16 -6.41 -0.23
C VAL A 60 4.41 -6.71 0.56
N LEU A 61 4.28 -7.29 1.76
CA LEU A 61 5.41 -7.56 2.66
C LEU A 61 6.54 -8.40 2.05
N PRO A 62 6.29 -9.43 1.20
CA PRO A 62 7.37 -10.22 0.59
C PRO A 62 8.37 -9.40 -0.26
N HIS A 63 8.01 -8.18 -0.69
CA HIS A 63 8.92 -7.29 -1.42
C HIS A 63 9.88 -6.49 -0.53
N PHE A 64 9.69 -6.51 0.79
CA PHE A 64 10.43 -5.64 1.72
C PHE A 64 11.12 -6.39 2.88
N HIS A 65 10.77 -7.66 3.14
CA HIS A 65 11.29 -8.45 4.27
C HIS A 65 12.28 -9.57 3.86
N GLN A 66 13.15 -9.30 2.88
CA GLN A 66 14.29 -10.21 2.59
C GLN A 66 15.48 -9.92 3.50
#